data_AF-A0A9J6GJ91-F1
#
_entry.id   AF-A0A9J6GJ91-F1
#
_cell.length_a   1.000
_cell.length_b   1.000
_cell.length_c   1.000
_cell.angle_alpha   90.00
_cell.angle_beta   90.00
_cell.angle_gamma   90.00
#
_symmetry.space_group_name_H-M   'P 1'
#
loop_
_entity.id
_entity.type
_entity.pdbx_description
1 polymer ?
#
loop_
_entity_poly.entity_id
_entity_poly.type
_entity_poly.pdbx_seq_one_letter_code
_entity_poly.pdbx_strand_id
1 'polypeptide(L)'
;MDDSDDRARRFNLLFFGVTDSFNKTWAQSESSVIKVCSTNLQIEGAPIDIECAHRLGKFVAGKNRPIIVKFSHLKRHPLQRQEPERCRL
;
A
#
# COMPACT_ATOMS: atom_id res chain seq x y z
N MET A 1 2.27 25.13 1.20
CA MET A 1 1.96 23.72 0.86
C MET A 1 0.63 23.75 0.15
N ASP A 2 0.55 23.05 -0.98
CA ASP A 2 -0.57 23.12 -1.91
C ASP A 2 -1.66 22.10 -1.52
N ASP A 3 -2.93 22.52 -1.45
CA ASP A 3 -4.06 21.70 -0.99
C ASP A 3 -4.22 20.40 -1.83
N SER A 4 -3.80 20.47 -3.09
CA SER A 4 -3.80 19.33 -4.03
C SER A 4 -2.86 18.20 -3.58
N ASP A 5 -1.65 18.54 -3.12
CA ASP A 5 -0.66 17.56 -2.66
C ASP A 5 -1.12 16.87 -1.38
N ASP A 6 -1.70 17.62 -0.46
CA ASP A 6 -2.23 17.09 0.80
C ASP A 6 -3.42 16.16 0.55
N ARG A 7 -4.30 16.52 -0.40
CA ARG A 7 -5.41 15.66 -0.83
C ARG A 7 -4.91 14.37 -1.48
N ALA A 8 -3.84 14.42 -2.28
CA ALA A 8 -3.26 13.24 -2.91
C ALA A 8 -2.60 12.29 -1.89
N ARG A 9 -1.96 12.83 -0.85
CA ARG A 9 -1.28 12.04 0.19
C ARG A 9 -2.22 11.48 1.25
N ARG A 10 -3.49 11.89 1.28
CA ARG A 10 -4.48 11.43 2.27
C ARG A 10 -4.66 9.91 2.31
N PHE A 11 -4.41 9.23 1.21
CA PHE A 11 -4.52 7.78 1.08
C PHE A 11 -3.17 7.06 1.20
N ASN A 12 -2.11 7.81 1.52
CA ASN A 12 -0.79 7.25 1.74
C ASN A 12 -0.60 6.96 3.22
N LEU A 13 -0.35 5.69 3.58
CA LEU A 13 0.05 5.31 4.93
C LEU A 13 1.50 4.79 4.93
N LEU A 14 2.21 5.07 6.02
CA LEU A 14 3.52 4.48 6.27
C LEU A 14 3.41 3.32 7.26
N PHE A 15 3.99 2.18 6.88
CA PHE A 15 4.12 1.00 7.72
C PHE A 15 5.58 0.84 8.17
N PHE A 16 5.78 0.84 9.48
CA PHE A 16 7.07 0.64 10.12
C PHE A 16 7.19 -0.78 10.69
N GLY A 17 8.42 -1.23 10.93
CA GLY A 17 8.67 -2.51 11.60
C GLY A 17 8.42 -3.76 10.75
N VAL A 18 7.95 -3.62 9.50
CA VAL A 18 7.74 -4.76 8.60
C VAL A 18 9.09 -5.29 8.13
N THR A 19 9.37 -6.59 8.31
CA THR A 19 10.65 -7.21 7.93
C THR A 19 11.01 -6.93 6.47
N ASP A 20 12.18 -6.33 6.28
CA ASP A 20 12.73 -5.97 4.97
C ASP A 20 13.68 -7.05 4.45
N SER A 21 13.80 -7.15 3.15
CA SER A 21 14.73 -8.07 2.50
C SER A 21 15.23 -7.48 1.19
N PHE A 22 16.41 -7.92 0.77
CA PHE A 22 16.99 -7.50 -0.50
C PHE A 22 16.09 -7.94 -1.67
N ASN A 23 16.04 -7.13 -2.73
CA ASN A 23 15.28 -7.40 -3.96
C ASN A 23 13.80 -7.71 -3.78
N LYS A 24 13.14 -7.17 -2.74
CA LYS A 24 11.70 -7.30 -2.59
C LYS A 24 10.96 -6.62 -3.75
N THR A 25 10.01 -7.33 -4.36
CA THR A 25 9.12 -6.78 -5.38
C THR A 25 7.97 -5.99 -4.74
N TRP A 26 7.26 -5.19 -5.55
CA TRP A 26 6.07 -4.48 -5.09
C TRP A 26 4.98 -5.43 -4.61
N ALA A 27 4.70 -6.51 -5.36
CA ALA A 27 3.75 -7.55 -4.94
C ALA A 27 4.08 -8.18 -3.57
N GLN A 28 5.36 -8.36 -3.26
CA GLN A 28 5.78 -8.85 -1.94
C GLN A 28 5.57 -7.82 -0.83
N SER A 29 5.70 -6.53 -1.15
CA SER A 29 5.42 -5.43 -0.23
C SER A 29 3.92 -5.32 0.04
N GLU A 30 3.09 -5.42 -0.99
CA GLU A 30 1.62 -5.48 -0.88
C GLU A 30 1.16 -6.64 -0.02
N SER A 31 1.64 -7.86 -0.31
CA SER A 31 1.34 -9.05 0.50
C SER A 31 1.74 -8.89 1.96
N SER A 32 2.90 -8.26 2.22
CA SER A 32 3.34 -7.98 3.60
C SER A 32 2.40 -7.01 4.32
N VAL A 33 1.91 -5.98 3.63
CA VAL A 33 0.97 -5.00 4.16
C VAL A 33 -0.39 -5.63 4.43
N ILE A 34 -0.93 -6.39 3.48
CA ILE A 34 -2.21 -7.11 3.64
C ILE A 34 -2.12 -8.03 4.86
N LYS A 35 -1.02 -8.78 5.00
CA LYS A 35 -0.80 -9.64 6.16
C LYS A 35 -0.84 -8.85 7.46
N VAL A 36 -0.12 -7.72 7.55
CA VAL A 36 -0.13 -6.85 8.75
C VAL A 36 -1.54 -6.35 9.06
N CYS A 37 -2.30 -5.92 8.05
CA CYS A 37 -3.67 -5.45 8.24
C CYS A 37 -4.58 -6.56 8.76
N SER A 38 -4.49 -7.77 8.21
CA SER A 38 -5.30 -8.91 8.69
C SER A 38 -4.89 -9.33 10.10
N THR A 39 -3.59 -9.46 10.39
CA THR A 39 -3.12 -9.98 11.68
C THR A 39 -3.26 -8.97 12.82
N ASN A 40 -3.04 -7.68 12.56
CA ASN A 40 -2.94 -6.68 13.63
C ASN A 40 -4.18 -5.80 13.74
N LEU A 41 -4.92 -5.61 12.64
CA LEU A 41 -6.09 -4.73 12.61
C LEU A 41 -7.41 -5.50 12.54
N GLN A 42 -7.36 -6.84 12.49
CA GLN A 42 -8.53 -7.72 12.38
C GLN A 42 -9.42 -7.37 11.17
N ILE A 43 -8.80 -6.83 10.12
CA ILE A 43 -9.43 -6.55 8.84
C ILE A 43 -9.36 -7.84 8.03
N GLU A 44 -10.16 -8.83 8.44
CA GLU A 44 -10.35 -10.08 7.72
C GLU A 44 -11.54 -9.95 6.77
N GLY A 45 -11.37 -10.35 5.50
CA GLY A 45 -12.45 -10.39 4.51
C GLY A 45 -12.85 -9.04 3.90
N ALA A 46 -12.36 -7.91 4.40
CA ALA A 46 -12.53 -6.64 3.71
C ALA A 46 -11.56 -6.53 2.52
N PRO A 47 -12.03 -6.14 1.33
CA PRO A 47 -11.14 -5.92 0.22
C PRO A 47 -10.19 -4.74 0.49
N ILE A 48 -8.89 -5.01 0.58
CA ILE A 48 -7.86 -3.99 0.70
C ILE A 48 -7.36 -3.68 -0.71
N ASP A 49 -7.82 -2.56 -1.26
CA ASP A 49 -7.36 -2.05 -2.55
C ASP A 49 -6.09 -1.20 -2.38
N ILE A 50 -4.97 -1.74 -2.84
CA ILE A 50 -3.67 -1.06 -2.83
C ILE A 50 -3.34 -0.66 -4.27
N GLU A 51 -3.13 0.64 -4.51
CA GLU A 51 -2.63 1.13 -5.81
C GLU A 51 -1.13 0.85 -5.96
N CYS A 52 -0.37 1.02 -4.87
CA CYS A 52 1.06 0.78 -4.85
C CYS A 52 1.56 0.60 -3.41
N ALA A 53 2.44 -0.38 -3.18
CA ALA A 53 3.24 -0.46 -1.96
C ALA A 53 4.72 -0.58 -2.30
N HIS A 54 5.54 0.34 -1.79
CA HIS A 54 6.99 0.29 -1.99
C HIS A 54 7.78 0.73 -0.76
N ARG A 55 9.02 0.22 -0.66
CA ARG A 55 9.94 0.53 0.43
C ARG A 55 10.64 1.87 0.17
N LEU A 56 10.78 2.68 1.21
CA LEU A 56 11.46 3.96 1.15
C LEU A 56 12.96 3.82 1.43
N GLY A 57 13.79 4.43 0.59
CA GLY A 57 15.23 4.51 0.78
C GLY A 57 16.02 3.27 0.36
N LYS A 58 17.35 3.35 0.49
CA LYS A 58 18.30 2.29 0.11
C LYS A 58 18.24 1.13 1.11
N PHE A 59 18.23 -0.10 0.60
CA PHE A 59 18.30 -1.29 1.45
C PHE A 59 19.59 -1.30 2.27
N VAL A 60 19.46 -1.62 3.56
CA VAL A 60 20.56 -1.82 4.50
C VAL A 60 20.25 -3.08 5.30
N ALA A 61 21.15 -4.05 5.29
CA ALA A 61 20.98 -5.30 6.03
C ALA A 61 20.75 -5.00 7.53
N GLY A 62 19.79 -5.70 8.13
CA GLY A 62 19.40 -5.50 9.53
C GLY A 62 18.54 -4.26 9.82
N LYS A 63 18.19 -3.46 8.80
CA LYS A 63 17.23 -2.34 8.95
C LYS A 63 15.92 -2.63 8.22
N ASN A 64 14.81 -2.30 8.87
CA ASN A 64 13.48 -2.36 8.28
C ASN A 64 13.11 -1.00 7.69
N ARG A 65 13.27 -0.83 6.37
CA ARG A 65 12.80 0.38 5.68
C ARG A 65 11.28 0.53 5.82
N PRO A 66 10.72 1.73 6.01
CA PRO A 66 9.28 1.89 5.99
C PRO A 66 8.70 1.53 4.61
N ILE A 67 7.49 1.00 4.59
CA ILE A 67 6.69 0.84 3.37
C ILE A 67 5.74 2.03 3.31
N ILE A 68 5.79 2.78 2.22
CA ILE A 68 4.68 3.69 1.88
C ILE A 68 3.68 2.93 1.03
N VAL A 69 2.41 3.01 1.40
CA VAL A 69 1.30 2.34 0.75
C VAL A 69 0.30 3.39 0.33
N LYS A 70 -0.03 3.42 -0.95
CA LYS A 70 -1.14 4.22 -1.47
C LYS A 70 -2.35 3.30 -1.62
N PHE A 71 -3.39 3.57 -0.85
CA PHE A 71 -4.67 2.88 -0.98
C PHE A 71 -5.52 3.53 -2.09
N SER A 72 -6.32 2.72 -2.75
CA SER A 72 -7.26 3.23 -3.75
C SER A 72 -8.33 4.08 -3.08
N HIS A 73 -8.75 5.14 -3.77
CA HIS A 73 -9.80 6.07 -3.32
C HIS A 73 -11.20 5.41 -3.19
N LEU A 74 -11.34 4.13 -3.51
CA LEU A 74 -12.64 3.52 -3.76
C LEU A 74 -13.36 3.18 -2.45
N LYS A 75 -14.35 4.00 -2.09
CA LYS A 75 -15.50 3.52 -1.33
C LYS A 75 -16.22 2.48 -2.19
N ARG A 76 -15.92 1.19 -2.03
CA ARG A 76 -16.74 0.14 -2.65
C ARG A 76 -18.11 0.12 -1.99
N HIS A 77 -19.04 0.89 -2.55
CA HIS A 77 -20.46 0.54 -2.49
C HIS A 77 -20.64 -0.68 -3.44
N PRO A 78 -21.28 -1.79 -3.01
CA PRO A 78 -21.15 -3.11 -3.65
C PRO A 78 -21.78 -3.28 -5.06
N LEU A 79 -21.93 -2.25 -5.90
CA LEU A 79 -22.76 -2.33 -7.11
C LEU A 79 -22.31 -1.57 -8.36
N GLN A 80 -21.05 -1.14 -8.52
CA GLN A 80 -20.63 -0.55 -9.80
C GLN A 80 -19.53 -1.34 -10.51
N ARG A 81 -19.82 -1.58 -11.79
CA ARG A 81 -19.34 -2.64 -12.67
C ARG A 81 -18.03 -2.27 -13.35
N GLN A 82 -17.39 -3.33 -13.86
CA GLN A 82 -16.31 -3.40 -14.85
C GLN A 82 -16.10 -2.14 -15.72
N GLU A 83 -14.84 -1.77 -15.93
CA GLU A 83 -14.15 -1.85 -17.23
C GLU A 83 -12.61 -1.83 -17.01
N PRO A 84 -11.82 -2.58 -17.82
CA PRO A 84 -10.38 -2.74 -17.63
C PRO A 84 -9.54 -1.72 -18.43
N GLU A 85 -8.27 -1.64 -18.05
CA GLU A 85 -7.12 -1.00 -18.73
C GLU A 85 -6.93 0.52 -18.61
N ARG A 86 -5.90 0.93 -17.84
CA ARG A 86 -4.59 1.38 -18.36
C ARG A 86 -3.78 2.03 -17.24
N CYS A 87 -2.77 1.31 -16.73
CA CYS A 87 -1.62 1.98 -16.14
C CYS A 87 -0.74 2.48 -17.30
N ARG A 88 -0.72 3.80 -17.54
CA ARG A 88 0.33 4.44 -18.34
C ARG A 88 1.19 5.30 -17.43
N LEU A 89 2.49 5.16 -17.68
CA LEU A 89 3.65 5.82 -17.10
C LEU A 89 3.54 7.34 -17.12
#